data_AF-A0A421K9C6-F1
#
_entry.id   AF-A0A421K9C6-F1
#
_cell.length_a   1.000
_cell.length_b   1.000
_cell.length_c   1.000
_cell.angle_alpha   90.00
_cell.angle_beta   90.00
_cell.angle_gamma   90.00
#
_symmetry.space_group_name_H-M   'P 1'
#
loop_
_entity.id
_entity.type
_entity.pdbx_description
1 polymer ?
#
loop_
_entity_poly.entity_id
_entity_poly.type
_entity_poly.pdbx_seq_one_letter_code
_entity_poly.pdbx_strand_id
1 'polypeptide(L)'
;DTVLLENYKINDTMSVRTEEINQIARSLILRISGQIDFDNAWPFLDRVNSFIAKGYIMLILDCTDVNYISSSGIGALVSIEKELLSRNGTMVLVGLRQKVFDLFDLLGFRDHFDYNNTVEEAVGVYCENNYCLDDDEINKNSPLVFRCPICAKKQKAERSGRFRCSFCRFIVEIDEDGEVFARR
;
A
#
# COMPACT_ATOMS: atom_id res chain seq x y z
N ASP A 1 -2.55 6.72 17.86
CA ASP A 1 -1.21 7.14 18.31
C ASP A 1 -0.22 7.13 17.15
N THR A 2 0.12 8.31 16.64
CA THR A 2 1.12 8.48 15.58
C THR A 2 2.21 9.44 16.04
N VAL A 3 3.42 9.31 15.48
CA VAL A 3 4.56 10.19 15.77
C VAL A 3 4.95 10.92 14.49
N LEU A 4 4.93 12.25 14.53
CA LEU A 4 5.38 13.07 13.40
C LEU A 4 6.88 12.84 13.15
N LEU A 5 7.24 12.42 11.94
CA LEU A 5 8.64 12.30 11.53
C LEU A 5 9.11 13.59 10.87
N GLU A 6 8.39 14.03 9.84
CA GLU A 6 8.73 15.24 9.11
C GLU A 6 7.53 15.87 8.40
N ASN A 7 7.65 17.16 8.11
CA ASN A 7 6.74 17.91 7.26
C ASN A 7 7.58 18.69 6.25
N TYR A 8 7.28 18.52 4.97
CA TYR A 8 8.04 19.14 3.89
C TYR A 8 7.12 19.57 2.74
N LYS A 9 7.57 20.59 2.01
CA LYS A 9 6.97 20.98 0.73
C LYS A 9 7.81 20.41 -0.39
N ILE A 10 7.17 19.83 -1.39
CA ILE A 10 7.84 19.43 -2.62
C ILE A 10 7.95 20.63 -3.56
N ASN A 11 6.85 21.37 -3.69
CA ASN A 11 6.75 22.62 -4.42
C ASN A 11 5.61 23.48 -3.83
N ASP A 12 5.19 24.53 -4.54
CA ASP A 12 4.09 25.39 -4.10
C ASP A 12 2.73 24.71 -4.13
N THR A 13 2.57 23.62 -4.88
CA THR A 13 1.29 22.90 -5.08
C THR A 13 1.14 21.66 -4.19
N MET A 14 2.20 21.21 -3.51
CA MET A 14 2.20 19.98 -2.72
C MET A 14 3.02 20.08 -1.43
N SER A 15 2.37 19.78 -0.31
CA SER A 15 3.02 19.52 0.97
C SER A 15 2.70 18.13 1.47
N VAL A 16 3.66 17.51 2.14
CA VAL A 16 3.53 16.18 2.72
C VAL A 16 3.96 16.21 4.18
N ARG A 17 3.10 15.66 5.03
CA ARG A 17 3.40 15.40 6.43
C ARG A 17 3.46 13.89 6.64
N THR A 18 4.53 13.41 7.27
CA THR A 18 4.78 11.98 7.46
C THR A 18 4.72 11.62 8.94
N GLU A 19 4.01 10.55 9.26
CA GLU A 19 3.79 10.10 10.63
C GLU A 19 4.00 8.60 10.73
N GLU A 20 4.79 8.16 11.71
CA GLU A 20 4.93 6.74 12.03
C GLU A 20 3.77 6.28 12.92
N ILE A 21 3.29 5.06 12.72
CA ILE A 21 2.16 4.50 13.48
C ILE A 21 2.71 3.63 14.61
N ASN A 22 2.51 4.04 15.85
CA ASN A 22 3.09 3.33 17.01
C ASN A 22 2.59 1.89 17.16
N GLN A 23 1.40 1.59 16.62
CA GLN A 23 0.73 0.31 16.80
C GLN A 23 1.08 -0.71 15.70
N ILE A 24 1.76 -0.29 14.63
CA ILE A 24 2.07 -1.13 13.47
C ILE A 24 3.54 -0.93 13.11
N ALA A 25 4.32 -2.01 13.17
CA ALA A 25 5.73 -1.97 12.83
C ALA A 25 5.94 -1.55 11.36
N ARG A 26 7.03 -0.81 11.10
CA ARG A 26 7.47 -0.50 9.72
C ARG A 26 6.38 0.20 8.88
N SER A 27 5.56 1.02 9.53
CA SER A 27 4.41 1.68 8.93
C SER A 27 4.54 3.20 8.91
N LEU A 28 3.99 3.81 7.86
CA LEU A 28 4.07 5.26 7.67
C LEU A 28 2.77 5.80 7.07
N ILE A 29 2.25 6.86 7.66
CA ILE A 29 1.18 7.67 7.11
C ILE A 29 1.82 8.86 6.37
N LEU A 30 1.48 9.03 5.10
CA LEU A 30 1.80 10.22 4.32
C LEU A 30 0.51 11.03 4.13
N ARG A 31 0.37 12.14 4.85
CA ARG A 31 -0.71 13.10 4.68
C ARG A 31 -0.34 14.09 3.59
N ILE A 32 -1.08 14.06 2.50
CA ILE A 32 -0.77 14.84 1.30
C ILE A 32 -1.81 15.95 1.17
N SER A 33 -1.35 17.18 1.00
CA SER A 33 -2.22 18.33 0.75
C SER A 33 -1.85 19.02 -0.55
N GLY A 34 -2.87 19.37 -1.35
CA GLY A 34 -2.71 20.07 -2.62
C GLY A 34 -2.90 19.17 -3.83
N GLN A 35 -1.92 19.14 -4.74
CA GLN A 35 -2.00 18.49 -6.05
C GLN A 35 -0.82 17.57 -6.29
N ILE A 36 -1.06 16.43 -6.93
CA ILE A 36 0.02 15.57 -7.45
C ILE A 36 0.09 15.74 -8.97
N ASP A 37 0.93 16.65 -9.43
CA ASP A 37 1.03 17.09 -10.82
C ASP A 37 2.30 16.55 -11.51
N PHE A 38 2.58 17.01 -12.72
CA PHE A 38 3.75 16.59 -13.49
C PHE A 38 5.07 17.01 -12.83
N ASP A 39 5.09 18.19 -12.18
CA ASP A 39 6.31 18.80 -11.64
C ASP A 39 6.72 18.17 -10.31
N ASN A 40 5.74 17.73 -9.50
CA ASN A 40 6.01 17.15 -8.18
C ASN A 40 5.96 15.61 -8.12
N ALA A 41 5.46 14.92 -9.14
CA ALA A 41 5.32 13.46 -9.14
C ALA A 41 6.65 12.71 -8.91
N TRP A 42 7.73 13.12 -9.61
CA TRP A 42 9.03 12.47 -9.48
C TRP A 42 9.72 12.77 -8.14
N PRO A 43 9.81 14.03 -7.68
CA PRO A 43 10.31 14.32 -6.34
C PRO A 43 9.51 13.62 -5.22
N PHE A 44 8.19 13.49 -5.39
CA PHE A 44 7.35 12.73 -4.46
C PHE A 44 7.74 11.26 -4.42
N LEU A 45 7.83 10.61 -5.60
CA LEU A 45 8.25 9.21 -5.72
C LEU A 45 9.62 8.96 -5.07
N ASP A 46 10.62 9.80 -5.38
CA ASP A 46 11.96 9.67 -4.80
C ASP A 46 11.94 9.77 -3.28
N ARG A 47 11.13 10.69 -2.74
CA ARG A 47 11.00 10.85 -1.29
C ARG A 47 10.36 9.63 -0.65
N VAL A 48 9.28 9.11 -1.24
CA VAL A 48 8.62 7.89 -0.74
C VAL A 48 9.56 6.69 -0.81
N ASN A 49 10.29 6.51 -1.91
CA ASN A 49 11.28 5.45 -2.05
C ASN A 49 12.38 5.51 -0.99
N SER A 50 12.76 6.72 -0.54
CA SER A 50 13.72 6.88 0.55
C SER A 50 13.19 6.34 1.90
N PHE A 51 11.87 6.42 2.15
CA PHE A 51 11.25 5.80 3.31
C PHE A 51 11.17 4.29 3.16
N ILE A 52 10.80 3.81 1.98
CA ILE A 52 10.76 2.37 1.69
C ILE A 52 12.15 1.75 1.89
N ALA A 53 13.20 2.42 1.43
CA ALA A 53 14.59 1.99 1.63
C ALA A 53 15.02 1.96 3.11
N LYS A 54 14.40 2.78 3.97
CA LYS A 54 14.58 2.75 5.43
C LYS A 54 13.81 1.63 6.13
N GLY A 55 13.01 0.87 5.39
CA GLY A 55 12.29 -0.30 5.89
C GLY A 55 10.80 -0.10 6.09
N TYR A 56 10.24 1.09 5.82
CA TYR A 56 8.79 1.31 5.86
C TYR A 56 8.12 0.61 4.69
N ILE A 57 7.41 -0.48 4.97
CA ILE A 57 6.79 -1.34 3.95
C ILE A 57 5.26 -1.34 4.04
N MET A 58 4.67 -0.67 5.02
CA MET A 58 3.23 -0.43 5.09
C MET A 58 2.97 1.07 4.98
N LEU A 59 2.45 1.53 3.84
CA LEU A 59 2.19 2.94 3.61
C LEU A 59 0.69 3.25 3.56
N ILE A 60 0.25 4.24 4.34
CA ILE A 60 -1.08 4.83 4.25
C ILE A 60 -0.92 6.22 3.63
N LEU A 61 -1.44 6.43 2.43
CA LEU A 61 -1.46 7.74 1.77
C LEU A 61 -2.82 8.38 2.03
N ASP A 62 -2.84 9.38 2.89
CA ASP A 62 -4.03 10.18 3.16
C ASP A 62 -4.16 11.29 2.12
N CYS A 63 -5.11 11.08 1.21
CA CYS A 63 -5.42 11.93 0.07
C CYS A 63 -6.64 12.84 0.32
N THR A 64 -7.10 12.99 1.57
CA THR A 64 -8.29 13.80 1.92
C THR A 64 -8.18 15.24 1.39
N ASP A 65 -6.98 15.82 1.49
CA ASP A 65 -6.65 17.17 1.03
C ASP A 65 -6.04 17.22 -0.39
N VAL A 66 -6.08 16.10 -1.11
CA VAL A 66 -5.68 16.04 -2.52
C VAL A 66 -6.88 16.34 -3.40
N ASN A 67 -6.79 17.39 -4.22
CA ASN A 67 -7.87 17.82 -5.10
C ASN A 67 -7.64 17.48 -6.57
N TYR A 68 -6.42 17.08 -6.95
CA TYR A 68 -6.05 16.74 -8.31
C TYR A 68 -4.84 15.78 -8.35
N ILE A 69 -4.91 14.79 -9.24
CA ILE A 69 -3.79 13.89 -9.56
C ILE A 69 -3.68 13.81 -11.09
N SER A 70 -2.50 14.13 -11.61
CA SER A 70 -2.17 14.01 -13.04
C SER A 70 -1.82 12.57 -13.44
N SER A 71 -1.68 12.29 -14.74
CA SER A 71 -1.20 10.98 -15.23
C SER A 71 0.19 10.60 -14.69
N SER A 72 1.07 11.60 -14.50
CA SER A 72 2.39 11.38 -13.90
C SER A 72 2.30 11.06 -12.42
N GLY A 73 1.37 11.71 -11.70
CA GLY A 73 1.07 11.39 -10.31
C GLY A 73 0.56 9.96 -10.14
N ILE A 74 -0.34 9.51 -11.03
CA ILE A 74 -0.80 8.11 -11.04
C ILE A 74 0.37 7.16 -11.30
N GLY A 75 1.23 7.48 -12.27
CA GLY A 75 2.44 6.69 -12.55
C GLY A 75 3.40 6.60 -11.36
N ALA A 76 3.54 7.68 -10.58
CA ALA A 76 4.31 7.66 -9.35
C ALA A 76 3.68 6.73 -8.30
N LEU A 77 2.36 6.79 -8.08
CA LEU A 77 1.66 5.89 -7.14
C LEU A 77 1.79 4.42 -7.53
N VAL A 78 1.65 4.10 -8.82
CA VAL A 78 1.85 2.73 -9.33
C VAL A 78 3.30 2.27 -9.12
N SER A 79 4.27 3.17 -9.23
CA SER A 79 5.69 2.84 -9.02
C SER A 79 5.98 2.58 -7.54
N ILE A 80 5.42 3.39 -6.63
CA ILE A 80 5.49 3.18 -5.18
C ILE A 80 4.91 1.81 -4.81
N GLU A 81 3.72 1.49 -5.32
CA GLU A 81 3.08 0.20 -5.07
C GLU A 81 3.93 -0.98 -5.52
N LYS A 82 4.51 -0.90 -6.73
CA LYS A 82 5.41 -1.94 -7.24
C LYS A 82 6.65 -2.13 -6.37
N GLU A 83 7.25 -1.04 -5.91
CA GLU A 83 8.42 -1.08 -5.03
C GLU A 83 8.08 -1.64 -3.64
N LEU A 84 6.88 -1.37 -3.12
CA LEU A 84 6.40 -2.02 -1.90
C LEU A 84 6.16 -3.50 -2.10
N LEU A 85 5.48 -3.89 -3.18
CA LEU A 85 5.18 -5.29 -3.49
C LEU A 85 6.45 -6.14 -3.65
N SER A 86 7.53 -5.58 -4.21
CA SER A 86 8.82 -6.27 -4.33
C SER A 86 9.49 -6.56 -2.97
N ARG A 87 9.02 -5.90 -1.91
CA ARG A 87 9.50 -6.01 -0.52
C ARG A 87 8.45 -6.61 0.43
N ASN A 88 7.46 -7.31 -0.11
CA ASN A 88 6.30 -7.85 0.62
C ASN A 88 5.52 -6.77 1.41
N GLY A 89 5.62 -5.52 0.97
CA GLY A 89 4.91 -4.38 1.51
C GLY A 89 3.54 -4.16 0.87
N THR A 90 2.84 -3.13 1.35
CA THR A 90 1.51 -2.78 0.90
C THR A 90 1.26 -1.28 1.03
N MET A 91 0.35 -0.77 0.20
CA MET A 91 -0.08 0.62 0.19
C MET A 91 -1.59 0.72 0.25
N VAL A 92 -2.10 1.71 0.98
CA VAL A 92 -3.52 2.08 0.97
C VAL A 92 -3.69 3.55 0.67
N LEU A 93 -4.65 3.85 -0.19
CA LEU A 93 -5.10 5.21 -0.46
C LEU A 93 -6.34 5.51 0.38
N VAL A 94 -6.29 6.57 1.16
CA VAL A 94 -7.35 7.01 2.07
C VAL A 94 -7.92 8.34 1.61
N GLY A 95 -9.23 8.54 1.78
CA GLY A 95 -9.83 9.87 1.63
C GLY A 95 -9.82 10.41 0.19
N LEU A 96 -9.66 9.54 -0.81
CA LEU A 96 -9.73 9.92 -2.21
C LEU A 96 -11.11 10.51 -2.53
N ARG A 97 -11.10 11.74 -3.06
CA ARG A 97 -12.33 12.38 -3.53
C ARG A 97 -12.92 11.59 -4.69
N GLN A 98 -14.26 11.51 -4.75
CA GLN A 98 -14.98 10.74 -5.77
C GLN A 98 -14.48 11.02 -7.20
N LYS A 99 -14.25 12.30 -7.57
CA LYS A 99 -13.75 12.66 -8.90
C LYS A 99 -12.39 12.03 -9.25
N VAL A 100 -11.50 11.92 -8.26
CA VAL A 100 -10.18 11.30 -8.45
C VAL A 100 -10.33 9.78 -8.51
N PHE A 101 -11.18 9.21 -7.64
CA PHE A 101 -11.50 7.79 -7.69
C PHE A 101 -12.12 7.36 -9.03
N ASP A 102 -13.08 8.12 -9.57
CA ASP A 102 -13.71 7.87 -10.86
C ASP A 102 -12.69 7.90 -12.01
N LEU A 103 -11.69 8.79 -11.92
CA LEU A 103 -10.58 8.82 -12.88
C LEU A 103 -9.72 7.55 -12.78
N PHE A 104 -9.45 7.06 -11.56
CA PHE A 104 -8.71 5.82 -11.37
C PHE A 104 -9.51 4.62 -11.91
N ASP A 105 -10.81 4.57 -11.67
CA ASP A 105 -11.70 3.51 -12.19
C ASP A 105 -11.76 3.53 -13.72
N LEU A 106 -11.94 4.72 -14.32
CA LEU A 106 -11.94 4.89 -15.78
C LEU A 106 -10.63 4.43 -16.44
N LEU A 107 -9.51 4.63 -15.76
CA LEU A 107 -8.18 4.23 -16.24
C LEU A 107 -7.81 2.78 -15.89
N GLY A 108 -8.68 2.04 -15.19
CA GLY A 108 -8.48 0.64 -14.81
C GLY A 108 -7.59 0.43 -13.57
N PHE A 109 -7.36 1.48 -12.77
CA PHE A 109 -6.56 1.42 -11.54
C PHE A 109 -7.37 1.05 -10.29
N ARG A 110 -8.67 0.79 -10.43
CA ARG A 110 -9.53 0.39 -9.32
C ARG A 110 -9.09 -0.89 -8.62
N ASP A 111 -8.51 -1.83 -9.35
CA ASP A 111 -8.03 -3.11 -8.80
C ASP A 111 -6.53 -3.10 -8.49
N HIS A 112 -5.82 -2.00 -8.74
CA HIS A 112 -4.39 -1.89 -8.39
C HIS A 112 -4.25 -1.59 -6.90
N PHE A 113 -4.86 -0.50 -6.42
CA PHE A 113 -4.68 -0.04 -5.05
C PHE A 113 -5.73 -0.59 -4.09
N ASP A 114 -5.37 -0.66 -2.81
CA ASP A 114 -6.34 -0.79 -1.72
C ASP A 114 -6.85 0.61 -1.33
N TYR A 115 -8.15 0.73 -1.09
CA TYR A 115 -8.83 1.99 -0.77
C TYR A 115 -9.60 1.89 0.54
N ASN A 116 -9.48 2.89 1.40
CA ASN A 116 -10.27 3.03 2.63
C ASN A 116 -10.81 4.47 2.76
N ASN A 117 -11.82 4.67 3.59
CA ASN A 117 -12.41 6.00 3.76
C ASN A 117 -11.60 6.86 4.72
N THR A 118 -11.08 6.28 5.80
CA THR A 118 -10.31 7.01 6.81
C THR A 118 -9.01 6.29 7.19
N VAL A 119 -8.09 7.03 7.81
CA VAL A 119 -6.81 6.50 8.27
C VAL A 119 -7.04 5.49 9.39
N GLU A 120 -8.01 5.76 10.27
CA GLU A 120 -8.39 4.88 11.37
C GLU A 120 -8.91 3.54 10.87
N GLU A 121 -9.72 3.54 9.81
CA GLU A 121 -10.21 2.32 9.16
C GLU A 121 -9.03 1.51 8.60
N ALA A 122 -8.11 2.16 7.89
CA ALA A 122 -6.93 1.50 7.35
C ALA A 122 -6.06 0.90 8.48
N VAL A 123 -5.76 1.69 9.52
CA VAL A 123 -5.01 1.22 10.70
C VAL A 123 -5.69 0.02 11.36
N GLY A 124 -7.00 0.07 11.58
CA GLY A 124 -7.76 -1.04 12.16
C GLY A 124 -7.62 -2.33 11.35
N VAL A 125 -7.78 -2.25 10.03
CA VAL A 125 -7.62 -3.40 9.13
C VAL A 125 -6.20 -3.99 9.24
N TYR A 126 -5.15 -3.18 9.35
CA TYR A 126 -3.78 -3.69 9.41
C TYR A 126 -3.37 -4.19 10.79
N CYS A 127 -3.89 -3.62 11.88
CA CYS A 127 -3.73 -4.15 13.22
C CYS A 127 -4.38 -5.55 13.36
N GLU A 128 -5.58 -5.76 12.80
CA GLU A 128 -6.29 -7.05 12.86
C GLU A 128 -5.63 -8.16 12.01
N ASN A 129 -4.89 -7.79 10.96
CA ASN A 129 -4.23 -8.74 10.07
C ASN A 129 -2.79 -9.12 10.51
N ASN A 130 -2.39 -8.85 11.76
CA ASN A 130 -1.07 -9.15 12.32
C ASN A 130 0.12 -8.57 11.52
N TYR A 131 -0.01 -7.36 10.96
CA TYR A 131 1.15 -6.61 10.45
C TYR A 131 2.02 -6.03 11.59
N CYS A 132 1.68 -6.36 12.83
CA CYS A 132 2.36 -5.92 14.04
C CYS A 132 3.39 -6.96 14.48
N LEU A 133 4.39 -7.29 13.67
CA LEU A 133 5.48 -8.15 14.16
C LEU A 133 6.83 -7.68 13.61
N ASP A 134 7.69 -7.29 14.56
CA ASP A 134 9.14 -7.33 14.41
C ASP A 134 9.56 -8.72 13.89
N ASP A 135 10.66 -8.76 13.13
CA ASP A 135 11.21 -9.94 12.42
C ASP A 135 11.51 -11.19 13.30
N ASP A 136 11.10 -11.23 14.57
CA ASP A 136 11.47 -12.28 15.52
C ASP A 136 10.34 -13.21 16.00
N GLU A 137 9.06 -13.03 15.62
CA GLU A 137 8.00 -14.00 15.97
C GLU A 137 6.99 -14.28 14.84
N ILE A 138 7.42 -14.96 13.77
CA ILE A 138 6.48 -15.70 12.91
C ILE A 138 5.99 -16.93 13.69
N ASN A 139 4.92 -16.75 14.47
CA ASN A 139 4.23 -17.86 15.11
C ASN A 139 3.35 -18.57 14.07
N LYS A 140 3.71 -19.83 13.76
CA LYS A 140 3.23 -20.73 12.69
C LYS A 140 1.73 -21.12 12.70
N ASN A 141 0.80 -20.28 13.12
CA ASN A 141 -0.62 -20.68 13.22
C ASN A 141 -1.68 -19.61 12.88
N SER A 142 -1.33 -18.56 12.14
CA SER A 142 -2.31 -17.62 11.58
C SER A 142 -2.57 -17.90 10.10
N PRO A 143 -3.80 -17.69 9.59
CA PRO A 143 -4.10 -17.92 8.17
C PRO A 143 -3.19 -17.05 7.28
N LEU A 144 -2.48 -17.70 6.36
CA LEU A 144 -1.56 -17.06 5.43
C LEU A 144 -2.38 -16.18 4.47
N VAL A 145 -2.20 -14.86 4.58
CA VAL A 145 -2.80 -13.90 3.67
C VAL A 145 -1.82 -13.64 2.55
N PHE A 146 -2.20 -14.00 1.32
CA PHE A 146 -1.32 -13.89 0.15
C PHE A 146 -2.00 -13.12 -0.99
N ARG A 147 -1.21 -12.44 -1.82
CA ARG A 147 -1.72 -11.86 -3.09
C ARG A 147 -1.51 -12.86 -4.21
N CYS A 148 -2.51 -13.03 -5.07
CA CYS A 148 -2.38 -13.90 -6.24
C CYS A 148 -1.31 -13.33 -7.19
N PRO A 149 -0.29 -14.11 -7.59
CA PRO A 149 0.78 -13.64 -8.48
C PRO A 149 0.31 -13.32 -9.91
N ILE A 150 -0.94 -13.68 -10.26
CA ILE A 150 -1.51 -13.46 -11.59
C ILE A 150 -2.42 -12.23 -11.64
N CYS A 151 -3.20 -11.97 -10.59
CA CYS A 151 -4.19 -10.89 -10.60
C CYS A 151 -4.10 -9.94 -9.40
N ALA A 152 -3.06 -10.08 -8.56
CA ALA A 152 -2.82 -9.31 -7.34
C ALA A 152 -3.92 -9.39 -6.27
N LYS A 153 -5.02 -10.12 -6.50
CA LYS A 153 -6.13 -10.23 -5.54
C LYS A 153 -5.65 -10.87 -4.24
N LYS A 154 -5.98 -10.23 -3.12
CA LYS A 154 -5.77 -10.76 -1.77
C LYS A 154 -6.59 -12.02 -1.57
N GLN A 155 -5.96 -13.07 -1.04
CA GLN A 155 -6.50 -14.39 -0.78
C GLN A 155 -6.11 -14.81 0.63
N LYS A 156 -6.86 -15.76 1.20
CA LYS A 156 -6.55 -16.38 2.49
C LYS A 156 -6.30 -17.88 2.25
N ALA A 157 -5.23 -18.39 2.85
CA ALA A 157 -4.92 -19.81 2.91
C ALA A 157 -4.87 -20.26 4.37
N GLU A 158 -5.44 -21.43 4.65
CA GLU A 158 -5.44 -22.01 6.00
C GLU A 158 -4.09 -22.66 6.36
N ARG A 159 -3.26 -22.99 5.36
CA ARG A 159 -1.94 -23.63 5.47
C ARG A 159 -1.15 -23.49 4.18
N SER A 160 0.10 -23.95 4.15
CA SER A 160 0.84 -24.18 2.91
C SER A 160 0.13 -25.21 2.01
N GLY A 161 0.30 -25.11 0.69
CA GLY A 161 -0.33 -25.98 -0.30
C GLY A 161 -0.85 -25.25 -1.53
N ARG A 162 -1.73 -25.93 -2.27
CA ARG A 162 -2.29 -25.42 -3.55
C ARG A 162 -3.66 -24.80 -3.35
N PHE A 163 -3.80 -23.56 -3.84
CA PHE A 163 -4.99 -22.75 -3.72
C PHE A 163 -5.45 -22.25 -5.08
N ARG A 164 -6.76 -22.23 -5.29
CA ARG A 164 -7.35 -21.61 -6.47
C ARG A 164 -7.73 -20.18 -6.12
N CYS A 165 -7.19 -19.20 -6.85
CA CYS A 165 -7.58 -17.81 -6.67
C CYS A 165 -9.11 -17.66 -6.86
N SER A 166 -9.79 -17.02 -5.91
CA SER A 166 -11.24 -16.78 -5.98
C SER A 166 -11.65 -15.86 -7.14
N PHE A 167 -10.72 -15.08 -7.68
CA PHE A 167 -10.96 -14.13 -8.77
C PHE A 167 -10.60 -14.70 -10.14
N CYS A 168 -9.32 -14.95 -10.41
CA CYS A 168 -8.85 -15.38 -11.73
C CYS A 168 -8.86 -16.91 -11.92
N ARG A 169 -9.22 -17.68 -10.88
CA ARG A 169 -9.22 -19.15 -10.85
C ARG A 169 -7.86 -19.82 -11.10
N PHE A 170 -6.78 -19.04 -11.16
CA PHE A 170 -5.42 -19.55 -11.32
C PHE A 170 -4.97 -20.31 -10.07
N ILE A 171 -4.15 -21.35 -10.26
CA ILE A 171 -3.63 -22.16 -9.17
C ILE A 171 -2.34 -21.53 -8.65
N VAL A 172 -2.34 -21.25 -7.36
CA VAL A 172 -1.23 -20.67 -6.61
C VAL A 172 -0.74 -21.72 -5.63
N GLU A 173 0.56 -21.87 -5.51
CA GLU A 173 1.20 -22.79 -4.55
C GLU A 173 1.91 -21.94 -3.49
N ILE A 174 1.67 -22.28 -2.22
CA ILE A 174 2.32 -21.65 -1.07
C ILE A 174 3.20 -22.71 -0.43
N ASP A 175 4.49 -22.45 -0.28
CA ASP A 175 5.42 -23.40 0.36
C ASP A 175 5.37 -23.34 1.90
N GLU A 176 6.22 -24.13 2.56
CA GLU A 176 6.29 -24.19 4.02
C GLU A 176 6.87 -22.92 4.66
N ASP A 177 7.58 -22.10 3.88
CA ASP A 177 8.17 -20.83 4.28
C ASP A 177 7.22 -19.64 4.00
N GLY A 178 6.09 -19.89 3.32
CA GLY A 178 5.06 -18.90 3.01
C GLY A 178 5.26 -18.17 1.69
N GLU A 179 6.25 -18.57 0.88
CA GLU A 179 6.47 -18.02 -0.46
C GLU A 179 5.38 -18.48 -1.44
N VAL A 180 4.99 -17.58 -2.34
CA VAL A 180 3.80 -17.72 -3.19
C VAL A 180 4.21 -17.82 -4.65
N PHE A 181 3.91 -18.95 -5.28
CA PHE A 181 4.30 -19.24 -6.65
C PHE A 181 3.11 -19.47 -7.58
N ALA A 182 3.23 -18.99 -8.82
CA ALA A 182 2.34 -19.36 -9.91
C ALA A 182 2.85 -20.66 -10.55
N ARG A 183 2.05 -21.73 -10.51
CA ARG A 183 2.33 -22.98 -11.26
C ARG A 183 1.36 -23.09 -12.43
N ARG A 184 1.90 -23.44 -13.60
CA ARG A 184 1.09 -23.80 -14.79
C ARG A 184 0.37 -25.12 -14.58
#